data_AF-A0A7C5FKV3-F1
#
_entry.id   AF-A0A7C5FKV3-F1
#
_cell.length_a   1.000
_cell.length_b   1.000
_cell.length_c   1.000
_cell.angle_alpha   90.00
_cell.angle_beta   90.00
_cell.angle_gamma   90.00
#
_symmetry.space_group_name_H-M   'P 1'
#
loop_
_entity.id
_entity.type
_entity.pdbx_description
1 polymer ?
#
loop_
_entity_poly.entity_id
_entity_poly.type
_entity_poly.pdbx_seq_one_letter_code
_entity_poly.pdbx_strand_id
1 'polypeptide(L)'
;MGRIIGFVLDLFYWLKETVFRLRVRFVRAIGHIRAASLRQKIVTLGVVLLAVMVSLFIARQVASVVGGVNQTLIETLSGFGIPAMVILGSLFFLFIIIKPFEAFVCWIFFAPLLENRPLGFELLTFNRVALGVILFSTIIRKLAKGRKQGGINFGFLDLTIFVFTAICLASVLLARPDIGAMEANLTYYKGTALGKIAAAKNLKDAFYSFADHVLYGFIAFYIVRNLVDTRRKVIIVIAAVASLCIYLTPIGVLEHFTGKTFFRSVYTEELAFRDVNRAAGPFENPSVYGTVLGMGLVFAIHLYFQAASSFRRFLCLAAIFLIGVGEVMTFTRAAWLSPILAFLVMVMLYKGRRKQLLVWLSIGVIALIAAFPVIRSSEFYKKRITSTSELESRLYVAHQQRLMFLDKPLLGFGFGNFDYYKYDYPIYVK
;
A
#
# COMPACT_ATOMS: atom_id res chain seq x y z
N MET A 1 -31.22 -40.54 -9.41
CA MET A 1 -31.68 -39.16 -9.08
C MET A 1 -32.58 -39.10 -7.84
N GLY A 2 -33.65 -39.90 -7.73
CA GLY A 2 -34.60 -39.81 -6.59
C GLY A 2 -33.99 -39.94 -5.18
N ARG A 3 -32.99 -40.81 -4.98
CA ARG A 3 -32.31 -40.96 -3.67
C ARG A 3 -31.46 -39.74 -3.26
N ILE A 4 -30.91 -39.02 -4.23
CA ILE A 4 -30.11 -37.81 -3.99
C ILE A 4 -31.03 -36.64 -3.61
N ILE A 5 -32.19 -36.54 -4.28
CA ILE A 5 -33.20 -35.52 -3.97
C ILE A 5 -33.80 -35.76 -2.58
N GLY A 6 -34.08 -37.02 -2.21
CA GLY A 6 -34.53 -37.38 -0.86
C GLY A 6 -33.53 -36.97 0.23
N PHE A 7 -32.25 -37.33 0.06
CA PHE A 7 -31.19 -36.95 0.99
C PHE A 7 -31.05 -35.43 1.15
N VAL A 8 -31.17 -34.66 0.06
CA VAL A 8 -31.11 -33.20 0.10
C VAL A 8 -32.32 -32.60 0.84
N LEU A 9 -33.51 -33.16 0.65
CA LEU A 9 -34.72 -32.69 1.34
C LEU A 9 -34.69 -33.03 2.84
N ASP A 10 -34.24 -34.24 3.20
CA ASP A 10 -34.09 -34.65 4.60
C ASP A 10 -33.02 -33.81 5.32
N LEU A 11 -31.91 -33.51 4.62
CA LEU A 11 -30.88 -32.61 5.12
C LEU A 11 -31.43 -31.18 5.33
N PHE A 12 -32.25 -30.68 4.41
CA PHE A 12 -32.92 -29.38 4.54
C PHE A 12 -33.90 -29.35 5.71
N TYR A 13 -34.66 -30.43 5.90
CA TYR A 13 -35.63 -30.53 6.98
C TYR A 13 -34.94 -30.60 8.34
N TRP A 14 -33.87 -31.41 8.44
CA TRP A 14 -33.04 -31.51 9.64
C TRP A 14 -32.35 -30.18 9.98
N LEU A 15 -31.85 -29.45 8.97
CA LEU A 15 -31.28 -28.10 9.15
C LEU A 15 -32.32 -27.11 9.67
N LYS A 16 -33.54 -27.11 9.10
CA LYS A 16 -34.64 -26.24 9.53
C LYS A 16 -35.04 -26.51 10.99
N GLU A 17 -35.18 -27.78 11.35
CA GLU A 17 -35.52 -28.24 12.71
C GLU A 17 -34.41 -27.87 13.72
N THR A 18 -33.14 -28.06 13.35
CA THR A 18 -31.98 -27.76 14.19
C THR A 18 -31.83 -26.25 14.41
N VAL A 19 -32.01 -25.44 13.36
CA VAL A 19 -32.02 -23.97 13.45
C VAL A 19 -33.19 -23.48 14.32
N PHE A 20 -34.36 -24.11 14.22
CA PHE A 20 -35.50 -23.76 15.07
C PHE A 20 -35.26 -24.09 16.54
N ARG A 21 -34.74 -25.29 16.86
CA ARG A 21 -34.41 -25.68 18.24
C ARG A 21 -33.29 -24.82 18.84
N LEU A 22 -32.28 -24.46 18.03
CA LEU A 22 -31.24 -23.50 18.42
C LEU A 22 -31.84 -22.12 18.68
N ARG A 23 -32.76 -21.64 17.84
CA ARG A 23 -33.45 -20.35 18.05
C ARG A 23 -34.24 -20.34 19.35
N VAL A 24 -34.98 -21.40 19.68
CA VAL A 24 -35.78 -21.47 20.92
C VAL A 24 -34.89 -21.54 22.17
N ARG A 25 -33.83 -22.35 22.15
CA ARG A 25 -32.86 -22.40 23.27
C ARG A 25 -32.08 -21.10 23.42
N PHE A 26 -31.73 -20.45 22.32
CA PHE A 26 -31.06 -19.16 22.29
C PHE A 26 -31.96 -18.05 22.84
N VAL A 27 -33.22 -17.95 22.41
CA VAL A 27 -34.20 -16.96 22.91
C VAL A 27 -34.43 -17.12 24.42
N ARG A 28 -34.47 -18.35 24.93
CA ARG A 28 -34.65 -18.63 26.36
C ARG A 28 -33.38 -18.32 27.19
N ALA A 29 -32.19 -18.47 26.61
CA ALA A 29 -30.91 -18.07 27.23
C ALA A 29 -30.65 -16.55 27.20
N ILE A 30 -31.40 -15.80 26.38
CA ILE A 30 -31.20 -14.36 26.12
C ILE A 30 -32.01 -13.45 27.05
N GLY A 31 -32.96 -13.97 27.82
CA GLY A 31 -33.83 -13.19 28.70
C GLY A 31 -33.11 -12.25 29.70
N HIS A 32 -31.82 -12.49 29.98
CA HIS A 32 -31.01 -11.66 30.89
C HIS A 32 -29.94 -10.80 30.22
N ILE A 33 -29.77 -10.88 28.90
CA ILE A 33 -28.68 -10.19 28.20
C ILE A 33 -29.24 -8.94 27.51
N ARG A 34 -28.90 -7.75 28.03
CA ARG A 34 -29.29 -6.42 27.47
C ARG A 34 -29.24 -6.45 25.93
N ALA A 35 -30.37 -6.11 25.30
CA ALA A 35 -30.62 -6.18 23.86
C ALA A 35 -29.52 -5.56 22.97
N ALA A 36 -28.76 -4.60 23.50
CA ALA A 36 -27.59 -4.01 22.81
C ALA A 36 -26.48 -5.03 22.52
N SER A 37 -26.18 -5.95 23.43
CA SER A 37 -25.11 -6.94 23.23
C SER A 37 -25.53 -8.10 22.32
N LEU A 38 -26.82 -8.41 22.22
CA LEU A 38 -27.31 -9.45 21.32
C LEU A 38 -27.23 -9.00 19.86
N ARG A 39 -27.65 -7.76 19.59
CA ARG A 39 -27.58 -7.17 18.26
C ARG A 39 -26.13 -7.12 17.76
N GLN A 40 -25.21 -6.78 18.66
CA GLN A 40 -23.77 -6.78 18.36
C GLN A 40 -23.24 -8.20 18.10
N LYS A 41 -23.64 -9.21 18.89
CA LYS A 41 -23.25 -10.61 18.67
C LYS A 41 -23.79 -11.18 17.35
N ILE A 42 -25.03 -10.86 16.97
CA ILE A 42 -25.63 -11.29 15.70
C ILE A 42 -24.92 -10.65 14.51
N VAL A 43 -24.60 -9.35 14.59
CA VAL A 43 -23.82 -8.67 13.54
C VAL A 43 -22.42 -9.29 13.44
N THR A 44 -21.74 -9.53 14.56
CA THR A 44 -20.44 -10.20 14.55
C THR A 44 -20.52 -11.59 13.92
N LEU A 45 -21.54 -12.39 14.26
CA LEU A 45 -21.73 -13.74 13.70
C LEU A 45 -22.01 -13.69 12.19
N GLY A 46 -22.89 -12.78 11.73
CA GLY A 46 -23.16 -12.60 10.31
C GLY A 46 -21.92 -12.20 9.51
N VAL A 47 -21.07 -11.36 10.11
CA VAL A 47 -19.82 -10.92 9.50
C VAL A 47 -18.76 -12.03 9.51
N VAL A 48 -18.70 -12.87 10.55
CA VAL A 48 -17.88 -14.09 10.60
C VAL A 48 -18.26 -15.05 9.47
N LEU A 49 -19.55 -15.32 9.32
CA LEU A 49 -20.06 -16.21 8.27
C LEU A 49 -19.76 -15.67 6.87
N LEU A 50 -19.90 -14.36 6.66
CA LEU A 50 -19.54 -13.71 5.39
C LEU A 50 -18.04 -13.85 5.09
N ALA A 51 -17.17 -13.64 6.09
CA ALA A 51 -15.72 -13.81 5.94
C ALA A 51 -15.36 -15.25 5.55
N VAL A 52 -15.96 -16.25 6.19
CA VAL A 52 -15.78 -17.67 5.84
C VAL A 52 -16.23 -17.96 4.41
N MET A 53 -17.39 -17.43 3.99
CA MET A 53 -17.88 -17.61 2.62
C MET A 53 -16.96 -16.96 1.57
N VAL A 54 -16.44 -15.76 1.84
CA VAL A 54 -15.48 -15.07 0.96
C VAL A 54 -14.17 -15.85 0.87
N SER A 55 -13.64 -16.36 1.99
CA SER A 55 -12.44 -17.20 2.00
C SER A 55 -12.63 -18.48 1.18
N LEU A 56 -13.78 -19.15 1.30
CA LEU A 56 -14.11 -20.34 0.52
C LEU A 56 -14.27 -20.03 -0.98
N PHE A 57 -14.83 -18.86 -1.31
CA PHE A 57 -14.94 -18.40 -2.69
C PHE A 57 -13.57 -18.12 -3.31
N ILE A 58 -12.67 -17.44 -2.59
CA ILE A 58 -11.29 -17.18 -3.02
C ILE A 58 -10.55 -18.51 -3.22
N ALA A 59 -10.64 -19.43 -2.26
CA ALA A 59 -10.02 -20.75 -2.38
C ALA A 59 -10.47 -21.50 -3.64
N ARG A 60 -11.76 -21.40 -4.00
CA ARG A 60 -12.31 -21.98 -5.22
C ARG A 60 -11.77 -21.32 -6.49
N GLN A 61 -11.63 -19.98 -6.50
CA GLN A 61 -11.07 -19.26 -7.65
C GLN A 61 -9.59 -19.61 -7.86
N VAL A 62 -8.81 -19.67 -6.78
CA VAL A 62 -7.41 -20.10 -6.83
C VAL A 62 -7.28 -21.52 -7.37
N ALA A 63 -8.10 -22.46 -6.89
CA ALA A 63 -8.12 -23.82 -7.40
C ALA A 63 -8.44 -23.89 -8.91
N SER A 64 -9.34 -23.03 -9.40
CA SER A 64 -9.71 -23.01 -10.83
C SER A 64 -8.65 -22.40 -11.75
N VAL A 65 -7.88 -21.42 -11.27
CA VAL A 65 -6.80 -20.78 -12.04
C VAL A 65 -5.54 -21.66 -12.06
N VAL A 66 -5.30 -22.38 -10.97
CA VAL A 66 -4.12 -23.23 -10.79
C VAL A 66 -4.23 -24.56 -11.55
N GLY A 67 -5.43 -24.95 -12.01
CA GLY A 67 -5.66 -26.19 -12.79
C GLY A 67 -4.91 -26.31 -14.14
N GLY A 68 -4.17 -25.27 -14.56
CA GLY A 68 -3.24 -25.30 -15.71
C GLY A 68 -1.76 -25.44 -15.34
N VAL A 69 -1.40 -25.48 -14.06
CA VAL A 69 -0.02 -25.56 -13.56
C VAL A 69 0.27 -26.99 -13.09
N ASN A 70 1.49 -27.48 -13.36
CA ASN A 70 1.99 -28.83 -13.10
C ASN A 70 1.42 -29.49 -11.82
N GLN A 71 0.70 -30.60 -11.98
CA GLN A 71 -0.04 -31.32 -10.93
C GLN A 71 0.82 -31.68 -9.70
N THR A 72 2.10 -31.97 -9.91
CA THR A 72 3.07 -32.33 -8.86
C THR A 72 3.40 -31.18 -7.90
N LEU A 73 3.43 -29.92 -8.38
CA LEU A 73 3.62 -28.75 -7.51
C LEU A 73 2.36 -28.50 -6.65
N ILE A 74 1.18 -28.77 -7.23
CA ILE A 74 -0.12 -28.64 -6.56
C ILE A 74 -0.26 -29.70 -5.47
N GLU A 75 0.06 -30.96 -5.74
CA GLU A 75 -0.03 -32.03 -4.73
C GLU A 75 0.87 -31.74 -3.51
N THR A 76 2.10 -31.26 -3.75
CA THR A 76 3.06 -30.92 -2.71
C THR A 76 2.62 -29.69 -1.87
N LEU A 77 1.98 -28.69 -2.49
CA LEU A 77 1.47 -27.49 -1.79
C LEU A 77 0.07 -27.69 -1.16
N SER A 78 -0.73 -28.61 -1.70
CA SER A 78 -2.13 -28.85 -1.30
C SER A 78 -2.28 -29.69 -0.04
N GLY A 79 -1.26 -30.49 0.32
CA GLY A 79 -1.34 -31.40 1.48
C GLY A 79 -1.56 -30.69 2.82
N PHE A 80 -1.01 -29.47 2.97
CA PHE A 80 -1.15 -28.67 4.20
C PHE A 80 -1.23 -27.14 3.99
N GLY A 81 -0.74 -26.61 2.85
CA GLY A 81 -0.60 -25.17 2.66
C GLY A 81 -1.92 -24.43 2.44
N ILE A 82 -2.78 -24.94 1.55
CA ILE A 82 -4.03 -24.27 1.17
C ILE A 82 -5.03 -24.19 2.36
N PRO A 83 -5.30 -25.28 3.12
CA PRO A 83 -6.19 -25.19 4.28
C PRO A 83 -5.66 -24.25 5.35
N ALA A 84 -4.35 -24.30 5.66
CA ALA A 84 -3.73 -23.40 6.62
C ALA A 84 -3.84 -21.93 6.18
N MET A 85 -3.61 -21.65 4.90
CA MET A 85 -3.77 -20.33 4.29
C MET A 85 -5.21 -19.81 4.38
N VAL A 86 -6.21 -20.65 4.08
CA VAL A 86 -7.63 -20.28 4.19
C VAL A 86 -8.02 -20.02 5.65
N ILE A 87 -7.52 -20.82 6.59
CA ILE A 87 -7.76 -20.63 8.03
C ILE A 87 -7.10 -19.33 8.50
N LEU A 88 -5.82 -19.11 8.21
CA LEU A 88 -5.09 -17.89 8.57
C LEU A 88 -5.75 -16.65 7.95
N GLY A 89 -6.16 -16.74 6.69
CA GLY A 89 -6.92 -15.71 6.01
C GLY A 89 -8.20 -15.37 6.76
N SER A 90 -9.02 -16.39 7.03
CA SER A 90 -10.30 -16.23 7.73
C SER A 90 -10.10 -15.66 9.13
N LEU A 91 -9.09 -16.11 9.89
CA LEU A 91 -8.75 -15.58 11.20
C LEU A 91 -8.33 -14.10 11.12
N PHE A 92 -7.56 -13.72 10.10
CA PHE A 92 -7.18 -12.33 9.89
C PHE A 92 -8.37 -11.46 9.45
N PHE A 93 -9.27 -11.97 8.60
CA PHE A 93 -10.54 -11.29 8.29
C PHE A 93 -11.35 -11.02 9.56
N LEU A 94 -11.52 -12.05 10.42
CA LEU A 94 -12.17 -11.89 11.72
C LEU A 94 -11.46 -10.85 12.59
N PHE A 95 -10.13 -10.85 12.58
CA PHE A 95 -9.34 -9.84 13.27
C PHE A 95 -9.58 -8.42 12.75
N ILE A 96 -9.66 -8.20 11.43
CA ILE A 96 -10.01 -6.91 10.82
C ILE A 96 -11.40 -6.43 11.28
N ILE A 97 -12.35 -7.36 11.38
CA ILE A 97 -13.73 -7.04 11.77
C ILE A 97 -13.79 -6.65 13.25
N ILE A 98 -13.12 -7.39 14.12
CA ILE A 98 -13.18 -7.20 15.57
C ILE A 98 -12.30 -6.00 16.00
N LYS A 99 -11.10 -5.89 15.42
CA LYS A 99 -10.04 -4.94 15.79
C LYS A 99 -9.47 -4.23 14.55
N PRO A 100 -10.26 -3.37 13.87
CA PRO A 100 -9.84 -2.76 12.61
C PRO A 100 -8.61 -1.86 12.75
N PHE A 101 -8.40 -1.22 13.90
CA PHE A 101 -7.24 -0.36 14.13
C PHE A 101 -5.95 -1.19 14.25
N GLU A 102 -5.97 -2.24 15.07
CA GLU A 102 -4.85 -3.15 15.22
C GLU A 102 -4.54 -3.88 13.91
N ALA A 103 -5.57 -4.29 13.17
CA ALA A 103 -5.42 -4.85 11.84
C ALA A 103 -4.79 -3.88 10.84
N PHE A 104 -5.18 -2.60 10.89
CA PHE A 104 -4.53 -1.55 10.07
C PHE A 104 -3.05 -1.36 10.45
N VAL A 105 -2.71 -1.38 11.73
CA VAL A 105 -1.30 -1.30 12.19
C VAL A 105 -0.50 -2.53 11.74
N CYS A 106 -1.07 -3.73 11.85
CA CYS A 106 -0.46 -4.94 11.31
C CYS A 106 -0.29 -4.84 9.79
N TRP A 107 -1.29 -4.31 9.08
CA TRP A 107 -1.23 -4.13 7.65
C TRP A 107 -0.08 -3.21 7.23
N ILE A 108 0.12 -2.07 7.90
CA ILE A 108 1.27 -1.18 7.66
C ILE A 108 2.60 -1.95 7.74
N PHE A 109 2.75 -2.82 8.74
CA PHE A 109 4.01 -3.51 8.99
C PHE A 109 4.27 -4.66 8.01
N PHE A 110 3.24 -5.45 7.68
CA PHE A 110 3.41 -6.67 6.89
C PHE A 110 3.16 -6.50 5.39
N ALA A 111 2.41 -5.49 4.96
CA ALA A 111 2.07 -5.33 3.54
C ALA A 111 3.29 -5.25 2.61
N PRO A 112 4.33 -4.43 2.89
CA PRO A 112 5.50 -4.35 2.01
C PRO A 112 6.27 -5.67 1.86
N LEU A 113 6.14 -6.59 2.81
CA LEU A 113 6.86 -7.86 2.79
C LEU A 113 6.16 -8.96 1.99
N LEU A 114 4.85 -8.81 1.83
CA LEU A 114 3.99 -9.82 1.25
C LEU A 114 3.58 -9.46 -0.19
N GLU A 115 3.74 -8.20 -0.60
CA GLU A 115 3.39 -7.73 -1.95
C GLU A 115 4.25 -8.36 -3.06
N ASN A 116 5.51 -8.73 -2.77
CA ASN A 116 6.47 -9.20 -3.79
C ASN A 116 6.94 -10.65 -3.60
N ARG A 117 6.03 -11.55 -3.18
CA ARG A 117 6.34 -12.98 -3.10
C ARG A 117 5.70 -13.73 -4.27
N PRO A 118 6.45 -14.61 -4.97
CA PRO A 118 5.94 -15.33 -6.13
C PRO A 118 4.68 -16.14 -5.79
N LEU A 119 3.58 -15.81 -6.47
CA LEU A 119 2.35 -16.58 -6.70
C LEU A 119 1.89 -17.49 -5.53
N GLY A 120 1.03 -16.94 -4.67
CA GLY A 120 0.25 -17.71 -3.69
C GLY A 120 -0.14 -16.93 -2.43
N PHE A 121 0.76 -16.05 -1.97
CA PHE A 121 0.53 -15.20 -0.79
C PHE A 121 -0.15 -13.86 -1.12
N GLU A 122 -0.07 -13.38 -2.36
CA GLU A 122 -0.68 -12.13 -2.81
C GLU A 122 -2.20 -12.08 -2.58
N LEU A 123 -2.86 -13.24 -2.55
CA LEU A 123 -4.32 -13.38 -2.41
C LEU A 123 -4.79 -13.28 -0.96
N LEU A 124 -3.91 -13.45 0.02
CA LEU A 124 -4.28 -13.51 1.42
C LEU A 124 -3.76 -12.29 2.18
N THR A 125 -4.69 -11.37 2.39
CA THR A 125 -4.82 -10.53 3.60
C THR A 125 -3.92 -9.32 3.79
N PHE A 126 -2.90 -9.12 2.96
CA PHE A 126 -2.05 -7.91 3.07
C PHE A 126 -1.93 -7.09 1.79
N ASN A 127 -2.61 -7.51 0.73
CA ASN A 127 -2.77 -6.73 -0.49
C ASN A 127 -3.80 -5.59 -0.30
N ARG A 128 -4.04 -4.85 -1.38
CA ARG A 128 -4.95 -3.70 -1.42
C ARG A 128 -6.41 -4.06 -1.09
N VAL A 129 -6.81 -5.33 -1.22
CA VAL A 129 -8.14 -5.82 -0.80
C VAL A 129 -8.31 -5.71 0.71
N ALA A 130 -7.25 -5.92 1.49
CA ALA A 130 -7.30 -5.80 2.95
C ALA A 130 -7.72 -4.39 3.39
N LEU A 131 -7.26 -3.34 2.69
CA LEU A 131 -7.71 -1.97 2.93
C LEU A 131 -9.22 -1.81 2.68
N GLY A 132 -9.76 -2.42 1.63
CA GLY A 132 -11.20 -2.44 1.36
C GLY A 132 -12.00 -3.10 2.49
N VAL A 133 -11.48 -4.19 3.05
CA VAL A 133 -12.11 -4.92 4.17
C VAL A 133 -12.02 -4.10 5.47
N ILE A 134 -10.88 -3.48 5.75
CA ILE A 134 -10.69 -2.58 6.90
C ILE A 134 -11.65 -1.39 6.78
N LEU A 135 -11.80 -0.81 5.59
CA LEU A 135 -12.75 0.26 5.31
C LEU A 135 -14.19 -0.19 5.60
N PHE A 136 -14.59 -1.33 5.04
CA PHE A 136 -15.93 -1.88 5.21
C PHE A 136 -16.25 -2.17 6.69
N SER A 137 -15.33 -2.81 7.40
CA SER A 137 -15.40 -3.02 8.86
C SER A 137 -15.57 -1.70 9.62
N THR A 138 -14.82 -0.67 9.25
CA THR A 138 -14.90 0.67 9.85
C THR A 138 -16.26 1.32 9.62
N ILE A 139 -16.82 1.20 8.40
CA ILE A 139 -18.16 1.71 8.06
C ILE A 139 -19.24 0.98 8.86
N ILE A 140 -19.22 -0.37 8.89
CA ILE A 140 -20.17 -1.16 9.68
C ILE A 140 -20.13 -0.74 11.14
N ARG A 141 -18.93 -0.61 11.72
CA ARG A 141 -18.77 -0.23 13.13
C ARG A 141 -19.35 1.15 13.41
N LYS A 142 -19.19 2.11 12.51
CA LYS A 142 -19.82 3.43 12.62
C LYS A 142 -21.34 3.35 12.55
N LEU A 143 -21.88 2.62 11.58
CA LEU A 143 -23.32 2.43 11.44
C LEU A 143 -23.92 1.73 12.68
N ALA A 144 -23.24 0.73 13.22
CA ALA A 144 -23.67 -0.02 14.40
C ALA A 144 -23.69 0.81 15.69
N LYS A 145 -22.80 1.79 15.84
CA LYS A 145 -22.79 2.73 16.98
C LYS A 145 -23.99 3.71 16.96
N GLY A 146 -24.73 3.78 15.86
CA GLY A 146 -25.93 4.59 15.71
C GLY A 146 -25.68 6.09 15.63
N ARG A 147 -26.73 6.87 15.30
CA ARG A 147 -26.66 8.34 15.11
C ARG A 147 -26.20 9.13 16.35
N LYS A 148 -26.21 8.52 17.55
CA LYS A 148 -25.94 9.23 18.82
C LYS A 148 -24.48 9.65 19.03
N GLN A 149 -23.52 9.13 18.25
CA GLN A 149 -22.10 9.56 18.32
C GLN A 149 -21.69 10.50 17.17
N GLY A 150 -22.66 11.21 16.57
CA GLY A 150 -22.46 11.94 15.33
C GLY A 150 -22.53 10.98 14.15
N GLY A 151 -23.46 11.21 13.24
CA GLY A 151 -23.60 10.40 12.02
C GLY A 151 -22.32 10.41 11.17
N ILE A 152 -22.36 9.73 10.03
CA ILE A 152 -21.32 9.91 9.00
C ILE A 152 -21.48 11.33 8.46
N ASN A 153 -20.85 12.30 9.11
CA ASN A 153 -20.76 13.66 8.61
C ASN A 153 -19.70 13.66 7.52
N PHE A 154 -20.16 13.63 6.26
CA PHE A 154 -19.33 13.96 5.12
C PHE A 154 -18.97 15.44 5.24
N GLY A 155 -17.75 15.72 5.70
CA GLY A 155 -17.24 17.08 5.70
C GLY A 155 -16.94 17.54 4.28
N PHE A 156 -16.71 18.84 4.11
CA PHE A 156 -16.27 19.42 2.83
C PHE A 156 -15.07 18.68 2.22
N LEU A 157 -14.12 18.24 3.06
CA LEU A 157 -12.97 17.45 2.63
C LEU A 157 -13.36 16.09 2.05
N ASP A 158 -14.32 15.39 2.66
CA ASP A 158 -14.80 14.10 2.17
C ASP A 158 -15.52 14.26 0.82
N LEU A 159 -16.33 15.32 0.69
CA LEU A 159 -17.01 15.66 -0.56
C LEU A 159 -15.99 15.98 -1.66
N THR A 160 -14.96 16.77 -1.35
CA THR A 160 -13.91 17.15 -2.32
C THR A 160 -13.16 15.92 -2.82
N ILE A 161 -12.78 15.02 -1.90
CA ILE A 161 -12.13 13.74 -2.24
C ILE A 161 -13.05 12.88 -3.11
N PHE A 162 -14.33 12.78 -2.74
CA PHE A 162 -15.31 12.01 -3.50
C PHE A 162 -15.50 12.55 -4.92
N VAL A 163 -15.68 13.86 -5.07
CA VAL A 163 -15.81 14.54 -6.36
C VAL A 163 -14.57 14.34 -7.21
N PHE A 164 -13.37 14.53 -6.65
CA PHE A 164 -12.12 14.27 -7.36
C PHE A 164 -12.00 12.81 -7.81
N THR A 165 -12.33 11.86 -6.94
CA THR A 165 -12.35 10.42 -7.27
C THR A 165 -13.32 10.13 -8.41
N ALA A 166 -14.50 10.74 -8.39
CA ALA A 166 -15.51 10.59 -9.44
C ALA A 166 -15.05 11.19 -10.78
N ILE A 167 -14.38 12.34 -10.77
CA ILE A 167 -13.78 12.95 -11.97
C ILE A 167 -12.69 12.03 -12.55
N CYS A 168 -11.79 11.52 -11.72
CA CYS A 168 -10.76 10.58 -12.16
C CYS A 168 -11.38 9.29 -12.72
N LEU A 169 -12.41 8.73 -12.08
CA LEU A 169 -13.10 7.55 -12.60
C LEU A 169 -13.83 7.85 -13.92
N ALA A 170 -14.49 9.00 -14.04
CA ALA A 170 -15.10 9.43 -15.29
C ALA A 170 -14.05 9.58 -16.40
N SER A 171 -12.86 10.11 -16.10
CA SER A 171 -11.76 10.20 -17.07
C SER A 171 -11.33 8.82 -17.57
N VAL A 172 -11.33 7.79 -16.72
CA VAL A 172 -11.04 6.40 -17.12
C VAL A 172 -12.13 5.83 -18.03
N LEU A 173 -13.40 6.11 -17.74
CA LEU A 173 -14.52 5.60 -18.53
C LEU A 173 -14.70 6.32 -19.87
N LEU A 174 -14.42 7.62 -19.91
CA LEU A 174 -14.64 8.47 -21.08
C LEU A 174 -13.43 8.52 -22.02
N ALA A 175 -12.21 8.45 -21.49
CA ALA A 175 -11.01 8.36 -22.31
C ALA A 175 -10.84 6.92 -22.81
N ARG A 176 -11.69 6.52 -23.76
CA ARG A 176 -11.40 5.32 -24.55
C ARG A 176 -10.13 5.61 -25.36
N PRO A 177 -9.06 4.81 -25.22
CA PRO A 177 -7.91 4.97 -26.10
C PRO A 177 -8.39 4.82 -27.55
N ASP A 178 -7.98 5.74 -28.42
CA ASP A 178 -8.22 5.61 -29.85
C ASP A 178 -7.41 4.41 -30.36
N ILE A 179 -8.09 3.27 -30.45
CA ILE A 179 -7.50 1.98 -30.84
C ILE A 179 -6.86 2.09 -32.23
N GLY A 180 -7.39 2.95 -33.11
CA GLY A 180 -6.92 3.10 -34.49
C GLY A 180 -5.55 3.78 -34.60
N ALA A 181 -5.28 4.81 -33.80
CA ALA A 181 -3.96 5.43 -33.73
C ALA A 181 -2.90 4.48 -33.13
N MET A 182 -3.34 3.53 -32.31
CA MET A 182 -2.50 2.60 -31.56
C MET A 182 -1.88 1.54 -32.46
N GLU A 183 -2.63 1.02 -33.45
CA GLU A 183 -2.14 0.03 -34.42
C GLU A 183 -1.00 0.57 -35.30
N ALA A 184 -1.00 1.87 -35.61
CA ALA A 184 0.03 2.51 -36.43
C ALA A 184 1.41 2.56 -35.73
N ASN A 185 1.44 2.82 -34.42
CA ASN A 185 2.68 2.88 -33.63
C ASN A 185 3.14 1.51 -33.09
N LEU A 186 2.27 0.50 -33.11
CA LEU A 186 2.56 -0.87 -32.67
C LEU A 186 3.62 -1.58 -33.53
N THR A 187 3.81 -1.17 -34.79
CA THR A 187 4.84 -1.74 -35.68
C THR A 187 6.27 -1.50 -35.17
N TYR A 188 6.51 -0.38 -34.47
CA TYR A 188 7.82 -0.08 -33.87
C TYR A 188 8.07 -0.84 -32.56
N TYR A 189 7.00 -1.29 -31.86
CA TYR A 189 7.07 -1.91 -30.54
C TYR A 189 6.72 -3.41 -30.51
N LYS A 190 6.46 -4.04 -31.67
CA LYS A 190 6.01 -5.44 -31.82
C LYS A 190 6.89 -6.51 -31.16
N GLY A 191 8.13 -6.19 -30.76
CA GLY A 191 9.02 -7.09 -30.02
C GLY A 191 9.18 -6.81 -28.52
N THR A 192 8.63 -5.71 -28.00
CA THR A 192 8.86 -5.29 -26.61
C THR A 192 7.67 -5.65 -25.71
N ALA A 193 7.91 -5.87 -24.42
CA ALA A 193 6.85 -6.02 -23.42
C ALA A 193 5.83 -4.85 -23.45
N LEU A 194 6.28 -3.66 -23.85
CA LEU A 194 5.46 -2.46 -24.08
C LEU A 194 4.48 -2.60 -25.25
N GLY A 195 4.82 -3.32 -26.32
CA GLY A 195 3.91 -3.63 -27.43
C GLY A 195 2.78 -4.60 -27.02
N LYS A 196 3.08 -5.53 -26.10
CA LYS A 196 2.07 -6.44 -25.52
C LYS A 196 1.18 -5.73 -24.47
N ILE A 197 1.71 -4.74 -23.74
CA ILE A 197 0.94 -3.85 -22.84
C ILE A 197 0.11 -2.83 -23.63
N ALA A 198 0.57 -2.40 -24.81
CA ALA A 198 -0.21 -1.54 -25.71
C ALA A 198 -1.36 -2.30 -26.38
N ALA A 199 -1.15 -3.55 -26.78
CA ALA A 199 -2.17 -4.40 -27.40
C ALA A 199 -3.20 -4.99 -26.39
N ALA A 200 -2.92 -4.90 -25.09
CA ALA A 200 -3.82 -5.34 -24.02
C ALA A 200 -4.02 -4.22 -22.99
N LYS A 201 -4.95 -3.29 -23.25
CA LYS A 201 -5.52 -2.42 -22.20
C LYS A 201 -7.03 -2.59 -22.16
N ASN A 202 -7.45 -3.62 -21.45
CA ASN A 202 -8.86 -3.77 -21.05
C ASN A 202 -9.20 -2.64 -20.06
N LEU A 203 -10.47 -2.22 -19.99
CA LEU A 203 -10.99 -1.34 -18.93
C LEU A 203 -10.48 -1.71 -17.52
N LYS A 204 -10.22 -3.01 -17.32
CA LYS A 204 -9.56 -3.60 -16.16
C LYS A 204 -8.22 -2.95 -15.79
N ASP A 205 -7.31 -2.74 -16.73
CA ASP A 205 -5.96 -2.22 -16.43
C ASP A 205 -5.98 -0.73 -16.11
N ALA A 206 -6.84 0.02 -16.82
CA ALA A 206 -7.08 1.43 -16.51
C ALA A 206 -7.74 1.58 -15.13
N PHE A 207 -8.68 0.70 -14.77
CA PHE A 207 -9.28 0.66 -13.44
C PHE A 207 -8.26 0.31 -12.36
N TYR A 208 -7.38 -0.68 -12.58
CA TYR A 208 -6.31 -0.98 -11.62
C TYR A 208 -5.37 0.20 -11.44
N SER A 209 -4.96 0.84 -12.53
CA SER A 209 -4.10 2.02 -12.46
C SER A 209 -4.77 3.16 -11.66
N PHE A 210 -6.05 3.41 -11.88
CA PHE A 210 -6.85 4.35 -11.09
C PHE A 210 -6.96 3.94 -9.62
N ALA A 211 -7.25 2.67 -9.35
CA ALA A 211 -7.35 2.16 -7.99
C ALA A 211 -6.02 2.38 -7.25
N ASP A 212 -4.94 1.99 -7.92
CA ASP A 212 -3.51 2.27 -7.74
C ASP A 212 -3.20 3.60 -7.08
N HIS A 213 -3.38 4.61 -7.92
CA HIS A 213 -2.80 5.93 -7.70
C HIS A 213 -3.77 6.86 -6.98
N VAL A 214 -5.07 6.54 -6.97
CA VAL A 214 -6.11 7.44 -6.48
C VAL A 214 -6.94 6.77 -5.38
N LEU A 215 -7.65 5.69 -5.71
CA LEU A 215 -8.65 5.11 -4.81
C LEU A 215 -8.03 4.62 -3.49
N TYR A 216 -6.93 3.87 -3.53
CA TYR A 216 -6.34 3.30 -2.32
C TYR A 216 -5.74 4.36 -1.39
N GLY A 217 -5.21 5.45 -1.95
CA GLY A 217 -4.79 6.62 -1.17
C GLY A 217 -5.95 7.20 -0.36
N PHE A 218 -7.13 7.33 -0.97
CA PHE A 218 -8.32 7.81 -0.28
C PHE A 218 -8.90 6.82 0.72
N ILE A 219 -8.89 5.52 0.39
CA ILE A 219 -9.28 4.47 1.33
C ILE A 219 -8.38 4.55 2.58
N ALA A 220 -7.06 4.63 2.41
CA ALA A 220 -6.11 4.75 3.51
C ALA A 220 -6.35 6.03 4.32
N PHE A 221 -6.55 7.17 3.66
CA PHE A 221 -6.90 8.43 4.33
C PHE A 221 -8.17 8.31 5.18
N TYR A 222 -9.24 7.75 4.61
CA TYR A 222 -10.50 7.56 5.32
C TYR A 222 -10.33 6.60 6.51
N ILE A 223 -9.60 5.50 6.35
CA ILE A 223 -9.30 4.56 7.43
C ILE A 223 -8.58 5.29 8.57
N VAL A 224 -7.50 6.02 8.27
CA VAL A 224 -6.72 6.76 9.27
C VAL A 224 -7.60 7.77 10.00
N ARG A 225 -8.34 8.61 9.26
CA ARG A 225 -9.21 9.64 9.85
C ARG A 225 -10.26 9.06 10.81
N ASN A 226 -10.73 7.84 10.55
CA ASN A 226 -11.83 7.24 11.30
C ASN A 226 -11.41 6.23 12.37
N LEU A 227 -10.21 5.64 12.25
CA LEU A 227 -9.67 4.70 13.23
C LEU A 227 -8.71 5.38 14.22
N VAL A 228 -7.99 6.42 13.78
CA VAL A 228 -6.94 7.12 14.53
C VAL A 228 -7.51 8.40 15.15
N ASP A 229 -8.34 8.21 16.17
CA ASP A 229 -9.12 9.25 16.85
C ASP A 229 -8.46 9.85 18.10
N THR A 230 -7.34 9.26 18.55
CA THR A 230 -6.67 9.64 19.79
C THR A 230 -5.19 9.86 19.58
N ARG A 231 -4.59 10.76 20.37
CA ARG A 231 -3.14 11.00 20.37
C ARG A 231 -2.34 9.71 20.56
N ARG A 232 -2.82 8.79 21.42
CA ARG A 232 -2.19 7.49 21.63
C ARG A 232 -2.13 6.68 20.33
N LYS A 233 -3.24 6.60 19.59
CA LYS A 233 -3.27 5.87 18.31
C LYS A 233 -2.40 6.53 17.24
N VAL A 234 -2.34 7.87 17.20
CA VAL A 234 -1.41 8.59 16.31
C VAL A 234 0.03 8.16 16.59
N ILE A 235 0.44 8.14 17.86
CA ILE A 235 1.79 7.71 18.26
C ILE A 235 2.03 6.24 17.88
N ILE A 236 1.04 5.36 18.02
CA ILE A 236 1.16 3.94 17.61
C ILE A 236 1.38 3.83 16.10
N VAL A 237 0.65 4.58 15.27
CA VAL A 237 0.82 4.55 13.80
C VAL A 237 2.19 5.08 13.40
N ILE A 238 2.62 6.21 13.99
CA ILE A 238 3.97 6.78 13.78
C ILE A 238 5.05 5.77 14.17
N ALA A 239 4.90 5.11 15.33
CA ALA A 239 5.82 4.06 15.78
C ALA A 239 5.81 2.85 14.84
N ALA A 240 4.65 2.41 14.36
CA ALA A 240 4.55 1.30 13.43
C ALA A 240 5.29 1.57 12.10
N VAL A 241 5.14 2.77 11.54
CA VAL A 241 5.85 3.18 10.32
C VAL A 241 7.35 3.31 10.57
N ALA A 242 7.78 3.90 11.69
CA ALA A 242 9.20 3.97 12.04
C ALA A 242 9.80 2.58 12.25
N SER A 243 9.09 1.67 12.94
CA SER A 243 9.51 0.28 13.13
C SER A 243 9.58 -0.49 11.82
N LEU A 244 8.65 -0.27 10.90
CA LEU A 244 8.75 -0.80 9.53
C LEU A 244 10.05 -0.33 8.88
N CYS A 245 10.39 0.96 8.95
CA CYS A 245 11.61 1.50 8.33
C CYS A 245 12.89 0.93 8.96
N ILE A 246 12.92 0.74 10.28
CA ILE A 246 14.02 0.04 11.00
C ILE A 246 14.20 -1.36 10.41
N TYR A 247 13.11 -2.08 10.20
CA TYR A 247 13.12 -3.45 9.68
C TYR A 247 13.50 -3.51 8.19
N LEU A 248 13.03 -2.56 7.38
CA LEU A 248 13.32 -2.48 5.96
C LEU A 248 14.78 -2.10 5.69
N THR A 249 15.42 -1.35 6.59
CA THR A 249 16.78 -0.86 6.40
C THR A 249 17.82 -1.98 6.21
N PRO A 250 17.93 -2.98 7.11
CA PRO A 250 18.83 -4.12 6.91
C PRO A 250 18.64 -4.82 5.58
N ILE A 251 17.39 -4.94 5.10
CA ILE A 251 17.11 -5.56 3.80
C ILE A 251 17.78 -4.76 2.69
N GLY A 252 17.47 -3.47 2.56
CA GLY A 252 18.05 -2.65 1.49
C GLY A 252 19.57 -2.51 1.58
N VAL A 253 20.13 -2.50 2.80
CA VAL A 253 21.58 -2.48 3.03
C VAL A 253 22.23 -3.80 2.58
N LEU A 254 21.64 -4.95 2.91
CA LEU A 254 22.13 -6.25 2.47
C LEU A 254 22.03 -6.39 0.94
N GLU A 255 20.96 -5.91 0.31
CA GLU A 255 20.84 -5.90 -1.15
C GLU A 255 21.96 -5.09 -1.80
N HIS A 256 22.26 -3.91 -1.24
CA HIS A 256 23.34 -3.06 -1.72
C HIS A 256 24.72 -3.76 -1.66
N PHE A 257 25.05 -4.39 -0.53
CA PHE A 257 26.37 -5.02 -0.37
C PHE A 257 26.50 -6.37 -1.06
N THR A 258 25.42 -7.13 -1.16
CA THR A 258 25.46 -8.48 -1.76
C THR A 258 25.22 -8.46 -3.27
N GLY A 259 24.66 -7.37 -3.81
CA GLY A 259 24.17 -7.28 -5.18
C GLY A 259 22.97 -8.21 -5.46
N LYS A 260 22.44 -8.89 -4.44
CA LYS A 260 21.30 -9.81 -4.54
C LYS A 260 20.04 -9.07 -4.15
N THR A 261 19.02 -9.11 -5.02
CA THR A 261 17.69 -8.60 -4.69
C THR A 261 16.87 -9.70 -4.01
N PHE A 262 16.37 -9.47 -2.79
CA PHE A 262 15.62 -10.50 -2.05
C PHE A 262 14.13 -10.56 -2.42
N PHE A 263 13.62 -9.50 -3.03
CA PHE A 263 12.19 -9.30 -3.31
C PHE A 263 11.88 -9.07 -4.80
N ARG A 264 12.86 -9.24 -5.71
CA ARG A 264 12.64 -8.97 -7.13
C ARG A 264 11.76 -10.05 -7.76
N SER A 265 10.69 -9.63 -8.43
CA SER A 265 9.85 -10.56 -9.21
C SER A 265 10.62 -11.05 -10.44
N VAL A 266 10.50 -12.36 -10.73
CA VAL A 266 11.18 -13.06 -11.86
C VAL A 266 10.94 -12.37 -13.22
N TYR A 267 9.88 -11.57 -13.35
CA TYR A 267 9.51 -10.87 -14.58
C TYR A 267 10.38 -9.64 -14.93
N THR A 268 11.31 -9.22 -14.07
CA THR A 268 12.13 -8.02 -14.29
C THR A 268 13.60 -8.28 -14.62
N GLU A 269 14.00 -9.54 -14.84
CA GLU A 269 15.39 -9.87 -15.23
C GLU A 269 15.85 -9.15 -16.51
N GLU A 270 14.95 -8.88 -17.47
CA GLU A 270 15.27 -8.15 -18.71
C GLU A 270 15.34 -6.62 -18.55
N LEU A 271 14.74 -6.05 -17.50
CA LEU A 271 14.81 -4.60 -17.18
C LEU A 271 15.93 -4.28 -16.19
N ALA A 272 16.81 -5.24 -15.89
CA ALA A 272 17.95 -5.14 -14.96
C ALA A 272 19.07 -4.17 -15.40
N PHE A 273 18.79 -3.27 -16.34
CA PHE A 273 19.59 -2.06 -16.55
C PHE A 273 19.08 -0.93 -15.64
N ARG A 274 19.81 -0.65 -14.54
CA ARG A 274 20.68 0.55 -14.51
C ARG A 274 21.42 0.88 -13.22
N ASP A 275 21.18 0.26 -12.06
CA ASP A 275 21.99 0.58 -10.88
C ASP A 275 22.01 -0.54 -9.82
N VAL A 276 22.79 -1.60 -10.06
CA VAL A 276 22.91 -2.77 -9.18
C VAL A 276 23.42 -2.43 -7.76
N ASN A 277 23.85 -1.19 -7.51
CA ASN A 277 24.44 -0.77 -6.24
C ASN A 277 23.56 0.20 -5.45
N ARG A 278 22.24 0.07 -5.48
CA ARG A 278 21.33 0.96 -4.72
C ARG A 278 20.39 0.15 -3.84
N ALA A 279 20.22 0.60 -2.60
CA ALA A 279 19.22 0.04 -1.72
C ALA A 279 17.82 0.40 -2.23
N ALA A 280 17.03 -0.62 -2.56
CA ALA A 280 15.64 -0.50 -2.97
C ALA A 280 14.68 -1.26 -2.04
N GLY A 281 15.21 -2.23 -1.28
CA GLY A 281 14.41 -3.04 -0.38
C GLY A 281 13.27 -3.74 -1.13
N PRO A 282 12.12 -3.95 -0.48
CA PRO A 282 11.01 -4.63 -1.12
C PRO A 282 10.35 -3.81 -2.24
N PHE A 283 10.66 -2.52 -2.43
CA PHE A 283 9.92 -1.69 -3.41
C PHE A 283 10.50 -1.73 -4.82
N GLU A 284 11.65 -2.41 -5.04
CA GLU A 284 12.42 -2.46 -6.29
C GLU A 284 12.90 -1.08 -6.83
N ASN A 285 12.32 0.02 -6.36
CA ASN A 285 12.64 1.39 -6.72
C ASN A 285 13.27 2.13 -5.53
N PRO A 286 14.55 2.54 -5.63
CA PRO A 286 15.26 3.23 -4.55
C PRO A 286 14.65 4.59 -4.18
N SER A 287 13.89 5.23 -5.09
CA SER A 287 13.19 6.49 -4.80
C SER A 287 11.98 6.27 -3.91
N VAL A 288 11.20 5.20 -4.17
CA VAL A 288 10.03 4.84 -3.34
C VAL A 288 10.51 4.42 -1.96
N TYR A 289 11.53 3.55 -1.92
CA TYR A 289 12.16 3.09 -0.68
C TYR A 289 12.69 4.24 0.17
N GLY A 290 13.47 5.16 -0.41
CA GLY A 290 13.96 6.33 0.30
C GLY A 290 12.85 7.30 0.72
N THR A 291 11.76 7.41 -0.04
CA THR A 291 10.59 8.19 0.41
C THR A 291 9.99 7.59 1.69
N VAL A 292 9.85 6.26 1.76
CA VAL A 292 9.33 5.57 2.96
C VAL A 292 10.28 5.72 4.14
N LEU A 293 11.58 5.50 3.94
CA LEU A 293 12.60 5.67 4.99
C LEU A 293 12.68 7.13 5.47
N GLY A 294 12.63 8.12 4.58
CA GLY A 294 12.55 9.53 4.91
C GLY A 294 11.35 9.87 5.81
N MET A 295 10.16 9.29 5.55
CA MET A 295 9.00 9.41 6.45
C MET A 295 9.30 8.77 7.83
N GLY A 296 9.86 7.56 7.83
CA GLY A 296 10.26 6.86 9.05
C GLY A 296 11.27 7.66 9.89
N LEU A 297 12.19 8.37 9.25
CA LEU A 297 13.20 9.20 9.89
C LEU A 297 12.55 10.37 10.64
N VAL A 298 11.65 11.11 9.98
CA VAL A 298 10.88 12.21 10.57
C VAL A 298 10.04 11.71 11.76
N PHE A 299 9.43 10.53 11.62
CA PHE A 299 8.66 9.89 12.68
C PHE A 299 9.51 9.43 13.86
N ALA A 300 10.69 8.86 13.62
CA ALA A 300 11.62 8.49 14.68
C ALA A 300 12.12 9.72 15.46
N ILE A 301 12.40 10.83 14.76
CA ILE A 301 12.72 12.12 15.39
C ILE A 301 11.55 12.63 16.23
N HIS A 302 10.32 12.55 15.73
CA HIS A 302 9.13 12.90 16.51
C HIS A 302 9.04 12.07 17.80
N LEU A 303 9.21 10.75 17.71
CA LEU A 303 9.14 9.84 18.85
C LEU A 303 10.24 10.11 19.87
N TYR A 304 11.45 10.49 19.44
CA TYR A 304 12.54 10.91 20.33
C TYR A 304 12.11 12.06 21.27
N PHE A 305 11.41 13.06 20.75
CA PHE A 305 10.93 14.19 21.56
C PHE A 305 9.74 13.85 22.47
N GLN A 306 9.00 12.77 22.18
CA GLN A 306 7.93 12.26 23.03
C GLN A 306 8.43 11.26 24.09
N ALA A 307 9.67 10.78 23.97
CA ALA A 307 10.21 9.77 24.86
C ALA A 307 10.52 10.34 26.26
N ALA A 308 9.88 9.73 27.27
CA ALA A 308 10.01 10.11 28.66
C ALA A 308 11.31 9.58 29.32
N SER A 309 11.75 8.37 28.96
CA SER A 309 12.95 7.75 29.54
C SER A 309 14.18 7.87 28.64
N SER A 310 15.37 7.91 29.25
CA SER A 310 16.66 7.92 28.56
C SER A 310 16.83 6.70 27.64
N PHE A 311 16.43 5.51 28.11
CA PHE A 311 16.47 4.29 27.31
C PHE A 311 15.62 4.38 26.04
N ARG A 312 14.39 4.93 26.13
CA ARG A 312 13.54 5.12 24.93
C ARG A 312 14.13 6.15 23.97
N ARG A 313 14.77 7.20 24.49
CA ARG A 313 15.50 8.18 23.65
C ARG A 313 16.68 7.53 22.94
N PHE A 314 17.43 6.68 23.62
CA PHE A 314 18.50 5.88 23.02
C PHE A 314 17.97 4.97 21.89
N LEU A 315 16.86 4.26 22.11
CA LEU A 315 16.24 3.45 21.05
C LEU A 315 15.79 4.31 19.85
N CYS A 316 15.24 5.50 20.08
CA CYS A 316 14.89 6.41 18.99
C CYS A 316 16.12 6.92 18.24
N LEU A 317 17.23 7.22 18.95
CA LEU A 317 18.51 7.58 18.33
C LEU A 317 19.05 6.46 17.46
N ALA A 318 19.05 5.23 17.97
CA ALA A 318 19.45 4.04 17.21
C ALA A 318 18.58 3.86 15.96
N ALA A 319 17.27 4.06 16.07
CA ALA A 319 16.35 4.02 14.94
C ALA A 319 16.64 5.12 13.89
N ILE A 320 16.85 6.36 14.33
CA ILE A 320 17.21 7.50 13.45
C ILE A 320 18.51 7.17 12.70
N PHE A 321 19.53 6.68 13.42
CA PHE A 321 20.80 6.30 12.82
C PHE A 321 20.61 5.18 11.78
N LEU A 322 19.94 4.09 12.17
CA LEU A 322 19.74 2.96 11.27
C LEU A 322 18.97 3.37 10.02
N ILE A 323 17.80 4.01 10.16
CA ILE A 323 17.00 4.49 9.03
C ILE A 323 17.80 5.46 8.16
N GLY A 324 18.58 6.36 8.77
CA GLY A 324 19.46 7.28 8.05
C GLY A 324 20.51 6.57 7.20
N VAL A 325 21.11 5.47 7.69
CA VAL A 325 22.01 4.64 6.89
C VAL A 325 21.29 4.05 5.68
N GLY A 326 20.10 3.47 5.88
CA GLY A 326 19.28 2.94 4.77
C GLY A 326 18.93 4.00 3.73
N GLU A 327 18.59 5.21 4.19
CA GLU A 327 18.28 6.37 3.36
C GLU A 327 19.47 6.78 2.49
N VAL A 328 20.66 6.87 3.09
CA VAL A 328 21.91 7.17 2.35
C VAL A 328 22.22 6.08 1.32
N MET A 329 22.03 4.81 1.66
CA MET A 329 22.28 3.69 0.73
C MET A 329 21.32 3.64 -0.47
N THR A 330 20.24 4.45 -0.50
CA THR A 330 19.39 4.57 -1.69
C THR A 330 20.09 5.28 -2.84
N PHE A 331 21.10 6.11 -2.54
CA PHE A 331 21.81 6.96 -3.51
C PHE A 331 20.85 7.80 -4.38
N THR A 332 19.74 8.24 -3.78
CA THR A 332 18.70 9.02 -4.47
C THR A 332 18.65 10.46 -3.93
N ARG A 333 19.05 11.44 -4.76
CA ARG A 333 19.07 12.87 -4.38
C ARG A 333 17.73 13.36 -3.80
N ALA A 334 16.63 13.07 -4.48
CA ALA A 334 15.30 13.49 -4.05
C ALA A 334 14.87 12.84 -2.73
N ALA A 335 15.26 11.58 -2.51
CA ALA A 335 14.97 10.88 -1.26
C ALA A 335 15.66 11.60 -0.11
N TRP A 336 16.96 11.91 -0.22
CA TRP A 336 17.73 12.60 0.83
C TRP A 336 17.24 14.02 1.13
N LEU A 337 16.83 14.76 0.11
CA LEU A 337 16.33 16.13 0.28
C LEU A 337 14.97 16.16 1.00
N SER A 338 14.15 15.13 0.83
CA SER A 338 12.80 15.08 1.40
C SER A 338 12.76 15.10 2.95
N PRO A 339 13.50 14.26 3.71
CA PRO A 339 13.54 14.35 5.16
C PRO A 339 14.25 15.61 5.64
N ILE A 340 15.21 16.17 4.89
CA ILE A 340 15.83 17.45 5.24
C ILE A 340 14.78 18.55 5.23
N LEU A 341 13.99 18.64 4.15
CA LEU A 341 12.92 19.63 4.06
C LEU A 341 11.86 19.41 5.14
N ALA A 342 11.45 18.16 5.38
CA ALA A 342 10.52 17.83 6.45
C ALA A 342 11.08 18.19 7.84
N PHE A 343 12.38 18.00 8.08
CA PHE A 343 13.06 18.41 9.30
C PHE A 343 13.06 19.94 9.47
N LEU A 344 13.29 20.70 8.40
CA LEU A 344 13.18 22.17 8.44
C LEU A 344 11.76 22.62 8.80
N VAL A 345 10.73 21.96 8.24
CA VAL A 345 9.34 22.20 8.63
C VAL A 345 9.12 21.86 10.11
N MET A 346 9.67 20.76 10.61
CA MET A 346 9.62 20.44 12.05
C MET A 346 10.26 21.53 12.91
N VAL A 347 11.42 22.08 12.52
CA VAL A 347 12.08 23.20 13.22
C VAL A 347 11.15 24.41 13.33
N MET A 348 10.38 24.69 12.27
CA MET A 348 9.41 25.80 12.26
C MET A 348 8.19 25.53 13.16
N LEU A 349 7.66 24.29 13.14
CA LEU A 349 6.44 23.93 13.86
C LEU A 349 6.68 23.64 15.35
N TYR A 350 7.83 23.07 15.72
CA TYR A 350 8.15 22.66 17.10
C TYR A 350 8.77 23.81 17.88
N LYS A 351 8.00 24.88 18.12
CA LYS A 351 8.49 26.10 18.80
C LYS A 351 9.23 25.81 20.12
N GLY A 352 8.69 24.91 20.95
CA GLY A 352 9.30 24.54 22.25
C GLY A 352 10.56 23.66 22.15
N ARG A 353 10.87 23.10 20.98
CA ARG A 353 12.06 22.24 20.75
C ARG A 353 13.00 22.80 19.69
N ARG A 354 12.72 23.99 19.16
CA ARG A 354 13.44 24.62 18.05
C ARG A 354 14.95 24.69 18.28
N LYS A 355 15.40 25.10 19.47
CA LYS A 355 16.84 25.17 19.81
C LYS A 355 17.53 23.81 19.69
N GLN A 356 16.89 22.75 20.20
CA GLN A 356 17.43 21.39 20.11
C GLN A 356 17.48 20.94 18.65
N LEU A 357 16.42 21.14 17.88
CA LEU A 357 16.41 20.81 16.45
C LEU A 357 17.47 21.57 15.65
N LEU A 358 17.70 22.86 15.95
CA LEU A 358 18.77 23.65 15.32
C LEU A 358 20.17 23.12 15.66
N VAL A 359 20.41 22.69 16.90
CA VAL A 359 21.68 22.04 17.27
C VAL A 359 21.90 20.78 16.45
N TRP A 360 20.88 19.94 16.29
CA TRP A 360 20.97 18.74 15.46
C TRP A 360 21.19 19.05 13.98
N LEU A 361 20.54 20.10 13.46
CA LEU A 361 20.80 20.60 12.11
C LEU A 361 22.25 21.01 11.94
N SER A 362 22.79 21.80 12.87
CA SER A 362 24.18 22.24 12.86
C SER A 362 25.15 21.06 12.90
N ILE A 363 24.89 20.07 13.76
CA ILE A 363 25.69 18.83 13.81
C ILE A 363 25.65 18.10 12.46
N GLY A 364 24.46 17.95 11.86
CA GLY A 364 24.31 17.32 10.56
C GLY A 364 25.05 18.06 9.44
N VAL A 365 25.00 19.40 9.43
CA VAL A 365 25.72 20.24 8.47
C VAL A 365 27.23 20.11 8.66
N ILE A 366 27.73 20.15 9.90
CA ILE A 366 29.16 19.98 10.20
C ILE A 366 29.62 18.58 9.76
N ALA A 367 28.85 17.54 10.05
CA ALA A 367 29.16 16.17 9.63
C ALA A 367 29.19 16.05 8.09
N LEU A 368 28.26 16.69 7.39
CA LEU A 368 28.25 16.72 5.93
C LEU A 368 29.47 17.44 5.35
N ILE A 369 29.84 18.60 5.92
CA ILE A 369 31.04 19.34 5.52
C ILE A 369 32.30 18.48 5.73
N ALA A 370 32.41 17.82 6.88
CA ALA A 370 33.53 16.93 7.19
C ALA A 370 33.59 15.70 6.26
N ALA A 371 32.45 15.14 5.87
CA ALA A 371 32.36 14.02 4.94
C ALA A 371 32.51 14.42 3.47
N PHE A 372 32.37 15.71 3.14
CA PHE A 372 32.31 16.19 1.76
C PHE A 372 33.54 15.81 0.90
N PRO A 373 34.79 15.85 1.40
CA PRO A 373 35.96 15.41 0.61
C PRO A 373 35.86 13.94 0.18
N VAL A 374 35.40 13.06 1.08
CA VAL A 374 35.20 11.63 0.80
C VAL A 374 34.06 11.42 -0.19
N ILE A 375 32.96 12.16 -0.03
CA ILE A 375 31.84 12.11 -0.97
C ILE A 375 32.30 12.57 -2.35
N ARG A 376 33.04 13.69 -2.44
CA ARG A 376 33.50 14.29 -3.70
C ARG A 376 34.45 13.38 -4.48
N SER A 377 35.30 12.62 -3.80
CA SER A 377 36.23 11.69 -4.46
C SER A 377 35.56 10.38 -4.93
N SER A 378 34.37 10.07 -4.43
CA SER A 378 33.65 8.85 -4.77
C SER A 378 33.15 8.82 -6.23
N GLU A 379 33.08 7.63 -6.81
CA GLU A 379 32.43 7.38 -8.11
C GLU A 379 30.96 7.80 -8.12
N PHE A 380 30.30 7.72 -6.96
CA PHE A 380 28.93 8.19 -6.79
C PHE A 380 28.78 9.66 -7.14
N TYR A 381 29.66 10.54 -6.65
CA TYR A 381 29.60 11.97 -6.92
C TYR A 381 29.75 12.26 -8.42
N LYS A 382 30.74 11.64 -9.08
CA LYS A 382 31.01 11.82 -10.52
C LYS A 382 29.88 11.31 -11.42
N LYS A 383 29.23 10.20 -11.05
CA LYS A 383 28.16 9.63 -11.88
C LYS A 383 26.80 10.28 -11.63
N ARG A 384 26.55 10.80 -10.43
CA ARG A 384 25.19 11.21 -10.01
C ARG A 384 25.00 12.68 -9.74
N ILE A 385 26.01 13.36 -9.21
CA ILE A 385 25.88 14.78 -8.86
C ILE A 385 26.18 15.63 -10.09
N THR A 386 27.16 15.25 -10.90
CA THR A 386 27.56 16.00 -12.10
C THR A 386 26.82 15.62 -13.39
N SER A 387 26.00 14.57 -13.38
CA SER A 387 25.20 14.19 -14.56
C SER A 387 24.00 15.10 -14.76
N THR A 388 23.99 15.86 -15.88
CA THR A 388 22.88 16.75 -16.28
C THR A 388 21.80 16.05 -17.09
N SER A 389 22.07 14.87 -17.66
CA SER A 389 21.12 14.16 -18.54
C SER A 389 19.82 13.76 -17.84
N GLU A 390 19.89 13.40 -16.55
CA GLU A 390 18.70 13.14 -15.73
C GLU A 390 17.86 14.39 -15.51
N LEU A 391 18.49 15.56 -15.40
CA LEU A 391 17.79 16.83 -15.23
C LEU A 391 17.10 17.23 -16.53
N GLU A 392 17.83 17.18 -17.66
CA GLU A 392 17.30 17.49 -18.98
C GLU A 392 16.10 16.61 -19.33
N SER A 393 16.22 15.28 -19.15
CA SER A 393 15.10 14.36 -19.41
C SER A 393 13.86 14.67 -18.57
N ARG A 394 14.02 15.08 -17.31
CA ARG A 394 12.90 15.51 -16.45
C ARG A 394 12.31 16.84 -16.88
N LEU A 395 13.13 17.79 -17.33
CA LEU A 395 12.66 19.06 -17.87
C LEU A 395 11.86 18.86 -19.16
N TYR A 396 12.31 17.97 -20.05
CA TYR A 396 11.59 17.58 -21.25
C TYR A 396 10.23 16.94 -20.93
N VAL A 397 10.22 15.96 -20.01
CA VAL A 397 8.98 15.32 -19.56
C VAL A 397 8.04 16.33 -18.91
N ALA A 398 8.54 17.23 -18.06
CA ALA A 398 7.73 18.27 -17.43
C ALA A 398 7.15 19.27 -18.45
N HIS A 399 7.93 19.60 -19.48
CA HIS A 399 7.46 20.45 -20.59
C HIS A 399 6.32 19.78 -21.37
N GLN A 400 6.48 18.51 -21.74
CA GLN A 400 5.44 17.72 -22.41
C GLN A 400 4.19 17.59 -21.54
N GLN A 401 4.34 17.30 -20.24
CA GLN A 401 3.23 17.25 -19.28
C GLN A 401 2.47 18.57 -19.22
N ARG A 402 3.18 19.71 -19.24
CA ARG A 402 2.55 21.03 -19.28
C ARG A 402 1.76 21.25 -20.56
N LEU A 403 2.33 20.93 -21.73
CA LEU A 403 1.62 21.11 -23.00
C LEU A 403 0.38 20.21 -23.10
N MET A 404 0.49 18.94 -22.67
CA MET A 404 -0.64 18.03 -22.56
C MET A 404 -1.73 18.58 -21.63
N PHE A 405 -1.34 19.13 -20.48
CA PHE A 405 -2.31 19.75 -19.57
C PHE A 405 -3.03 20.94 -20.24
N LEU A 406 -2.31 21.77 -20.99
CA LEU A 406 -2.90 22.91 -21.69
C LEU A 406 -3.85 22.50 -22.82
N ASP A 407 -3.59 21.38 -23.51
CA ASP A 407 -4.48 20.85 -24.55
C ASP A 407 -5.79 20.29 -23.98
N LYS A 408 -5.72 19.54 -22.87
CA LYS A 408 -6.89 18.91 -22.23
C LYS A 408 -6.91 19.14 -20.70
N PRO A 409 -7.18 20.36 -20.20
CA PRO A 409 -6.98 20.71 -18.80
C PRO A 409 -7.96 20.05 -17.82
N LEU A 410 -9.17 19.70 -18.27
CA LEU A 410 -10.22 19.16 -17.39
C LEU A 410 -10.20 17.63 -17.32
N LEU A 411 -10.21 16.97 -18.48
CA LEU A 411 -10.31 15.50 -18.55
C LEU A 411 -8.98 14.82 -18.85
N GLY A 412 -7.96 15.57 -19.27
CA GLY A 412 -6.67 15.02 -19.68
C GLY A 412 -6.78 14.05 -20.86
N PHE A 413 -5.81 13.15 -20.94
CA PHE A 413 -5.73 12.11 -21.96
C PHE A 413 -6.18 10.74 -21.46
N GLY A 414 -6.82 10.68 -20.29
CA GLY A 414 -7.12 9.43 -19.59
C GLY A 414 -5.94 8.89 -18.79
N PHE A 415 -6.26 8.06 -17.80
CA PHE A 415 -5.28 7.52 -16.85
C PHE A 415 -4.32 6.54 -17.54
N GLY A 416 -3.01 6.69 -17.31
CA GLY A 416 -1.99 5.79 -17.86
C GLY A 416 -1.70 5.96 -19.36
N ASN A 417 -2.13 7.08 -19.97
CA ASN A 417 -1.90 7.38 -21.39
C ASN A 417 -0.78 8.40 -21.63
N PHE A 418 -0.08 8.83 -20.58
CA PHE A 418 1.02 9.79 -20.71
C PHE A 418 2.09 9.32 -21.70
N ASP A 419 2.57 8.08 -21.55
CA ASP A 419 3.63 7.53 -22.41
C ASP A 419 3.23 7.37 -23.88
N TYR A 420 1.94 7.43 -24.19
CA TYR A 420 1.42 7.37 -25.55
C TYR A 420 1.41 8.75 -26.20
N TYR A 421 0.73 9.70 -25.57
CA TYR A 421 0.51 11.03 -26.16
C TYR A 421 1.69 11.99 -25.97
N LYS A 422 2.62 11.74 -25.04
CA LYS A 422 3.74 12.68 -24.80
C LYS A 422 4.60 12.93 -26.05
N TYR A 423 4.67 11.97 -26.97
CA TYR A 423 5.46 12.07 -28.21
C TYR A 423 4.81 12.95 -29.28
N ASP A 424 3.51 13.26 -29.15
CA ASP A 424 2.83 14.22 -30.01
C ASP A 424 3.23 15.68 -29.69
N TYR A 425 3.95 15.87 -28.57
CA TYR A 425 4.39 17.17 -28.08
C TYR A 425 5.89 17.37 -28.28
N PRO A 426 6.31 18.54 -28.79
CA PRO A 426 7.72 18.81 -29.03
C PRO A 426 8.55 18.81 -27.74
N ILE A 427 9.82 18.43 -27.86
CA ILE A 427 10.80 18.34 -26.76
C ILE A 427 11.54 19.68 -26.54
N TYR A 428 11.24 20.73 -27.30
CA TYR A 428 12.03 21.97 -27.29
C TYR A 428 11.97 22.72 -25.94
N VAL A 429 13.02 22.52 -25.13
CA VAL A 429 13.39 23.41 -24.03
C VAL A 429 14.60 24.19 -24.52
N LYS A 430 14.39 25.44 -24.95
CA LYS A 430 15.47 26.36 -25.32
C LYS A 430 16.30 26.77 -24.12
#